data_AF-A0A1I1LUF9-F1
#
_entry.id   AF-A0A1I1LUF9-F1
#
_cell.length_a   1.000
_cell.length_b   1.000
_cell.length_c   1.000
_cell.angle_alpha   90.00
_cell.angle_beta   90.00
_cell.angle_gamma   90.00
#
_symmetry.space_group_name_H-M   'P 1'
#
loop_
_entity.id
_entity.type
_entity.pdbx_description
1 polymer ?
#
loop_
_entity_poly.entity_id
_entity_poly.type
_entity_poly.pdbx_seq_one_letter_code
_entity_poly.pdbx_strand_id
1 'polypeptide(L)' 'MALIVPKCIYCKEDINKDEQALVIVPYPKKKGFTEIKAYLNLEGKFICENCKNKLNI' A
#
# COMPACT_ATOMS: atom_id res chain seq x y z
N MET A 1 -3.20 -8.85 18.91
CA MET A 1 -3.28 -8.66 17.44
C MET A 1 -2.11 -7.81 17.03
N ALA A 2 -1.13 -8.37 16.32
CA ALA A 2 -0.02 -7.60 15.78
C ALA A 2 -0.60 -6.63 14.74
N LEU A 3 -0.58 -5.34 15.04
CA LEU A 3 -0.86 -4.31 14.05
C LEU A 3 0.27 -4.41 13.03
N ILE A 4 0.02 -5.08 11.89
CA ILE A 4 0.90 -4.96 10.73
C ILE A 4 0.81 -3.51 10.34
N VAL A 5 1.86 -2.76 10.68
CA VAL A 5 2.00 -1.37 10.29
C VAL A 5 2.57 -1.41 8.87
N PRO A 6 1.81 -0.97 7.85
CA PRO A 6 2.30 -0.99 6.49
C PRO A 6 3.48 -0.03 6.39
N LYS A 7 4.61 -0.51 5.89
CA LYS A 7 5.80 0.32 5.67
C LYS A 7 5.79 0.85 4.25
N CYS A 8 6.20 2.09 4.09
CA CYS A 8 6.40 2.65 2.77
C CYS A 8 7.57 1.96 2.05
N ILE A 9 7.39 1.63 0.78
CA ILE A 9 8.45 1.01 -0.03
C ILE A 9 9.65 1.93 -0.29
N TYR A 10 9.45 3.25 -0.21
CA TYR A 10 10.47 4.27 -0.50
C TYR A 10 11.12 4.80 0.78
N CYS A 11 10.31 5.24 1.74
CA CYS A 11 10.79 5.85 2.99
C CYS A 11 11.15 4.77 4.04
N LYS A 12 10.66 3.53 3.90
CA LYS A 12 10.72 2.44 4.92
C LYS A 12 10.15 2.81 6.29
N GLU A 13 9.62 4.01 6.42
CA GLU A 13 8.89 4.49 7.58
C GLU A 13 7.54 3.79 7.68
N ASP A 14 7.13 3.59 8.92
CA ASP A 14 5.84 3.03 9.28
C ASP A 14 4.74 4.06 8.98
N ILE A 15 3.76 3.67 8.16
CA ILE A 15 2.62 4.53 7.85
C ILE A 15 1.69 4.51 9.07
N ASN A 16 1.56 5.66 9.72
CA ASN A 16 0.76 5.78 10.92
C ASN A 16 -0.74 5.70 10.61
N LYS A 17 -1.51 5.33 11.64
CA LYS A 17 -2.93 4.92 11.54
C LYS A 17 -3.89 6.01 11.02
N ASP A 18 -3.43 7.24 10.88
CA ASP A 18 -4.21 8.42 10.46
C ASP A 18 -3.63 9.06 9.17
N GLU A 19 -2.56 8.52 8.61
CA GLU A 19 -1.92 9.04 7.40
C GLU A 19 -2.55 8.46 6.13
N GLN A 20 -2.76 9.32 5.12
CA GLN A 20 -3.17 8.82 3.81
C GLN A 20 -1.98 8.14 3.13
N ALA A 21 -2.19 6.90 2.66
CA ALA A 21 -1.18 6.16 1.91
C ALA A 21 -1.70 5.79 0.54
N LEU A 22 -0.82 5.94 -0.46
CA LEU A 22 -1.11 5.51 -1.81
C LEU A 22 -0.72 4.05 -1.96
N VAL A 23 -1.64 3.24 -2.49
CA VAL A 23 -1.42 1.80 -2.68
C VAL A 23 -1.39 1.52 -4.17
N ILE A 24 -0.22 1.12 -4.68
CA ILE A 24 -0.07 0.66 -6.06
C ILE A 24 -0.20 -0.86 -6.06
N VAL A 25 -1.23 -1.34 -6.75
CA VAL A 25 -1.46 -2.77 -6.97
C VAL A 25 -1.57 -3.05 -8.46
N PRO A 26 -0.97 -4.15 -8.97
CA PRO A 26 -1.20 -4.56 -10.34
C PRO A 26 -2.68 -4.94 -10.53
N TYR A 27 -3.26 -4.57 -11.67
CA TYR A 27 -4.64 -4.94 -11.99
C TYR A 27 -4.75 -6.47 -12.10
N PRO A 28 -5.57 -7.14 -11.28
CA PRO A 28 -5.59 -8.59 -11.24
C PRO A 28 -6.19 -9.17 -12.52
N LYS A 29 -5.59 -10.25 -13.04
CA LYS A 29 -6.04 -10.95 -14.25
C LYS A 29 -7.42 -11.61 -14.09
N LYS A 30 -7.83 -11.92 -12.87
CA LYS A 30 -9.14 -12.47 -12.53
C LYS A 30 -9.88 -11.48 -11.63
N LYS A 31 -11.12 -11.14 -12.00
CA LYS A 31 -11.95 -10.10 -11.35
C LYS A 31 -12.65 -10.59 -10.07
N GLY A 32 -12.10 -11.58 -9.36
CA GLY A 32 -12.66 -12.08 -8.11
C GLY A 32 -12.35 -11.12 -6.94
N PHE A 33 -13.35 -10.76 -6.14
CA PHE A 33 -13.16 -9.92 -4.94
C PHE A 33 -12.16 -10.52 -3.94
N THR A 34 -12.11 -11.85 -3.84
CA THR A 34 -11.15 -12.60 -3.00
C THR A 34 -9.72 -12.43 -3.51
N GLU A 35 -9.49 -12.59 -4.82
CA GLU A 35 -8.18 -12.33 -5.42
C GLU A 35 -7.77 -10.87 -5.27
N ILE A 36 -8.66 -9.89 -5.51
CA ILE A 36 -8.32 -8.47 -5.35
C ILE A 36 -7.81 -8.17 -3.94
N LYS A 37 -8.49 -8.68 -2.90
CA LYS A 37 -8.06 -8.52 -1.50
C LYS A 37 -6.73 -9.22 -1.20
N ALA A 38 -6.51 -10.41 -1.75
CA ALA A 38 -5.24 -11.12 -1.59
C ALA A 38 -4.09 -10.36 -2.27
N TYR A 39 -4.30 -9.84 -3.48
CA TYR A 39 -3.33 -9.02 -4.21
C TYR A 39 -2.98 -7.72 -3.46
N LEU A 40 -3.97 -7.05 -2.86
CA LEU A 40 -3.75 -5.87 -2.02
C LEU A 40 -2.89 -6.17 -0.78
N ASN A 41 -3.06 -7.34 -0.17
CA ASN A 41 -2.29 -7.73 1.02
C ASN A 41 -0.89 -8.28 0.69
N LEU A 42 -0.73 -8.95 -0.46
CA LEU A 42 0.52 -9.64 -0.83
C LEU A 42 1.43 -8.78 -1.70
N GLU A 43 0.86 -8.02 -2.64
CA GLU A 43 1.59 -7.23 -3.64
C GLU A 43 1.30 -5.72 -3.55
N GLY A 44 0.52 -5.29 -2.56
CA GLY A 44 0.27 -3.88 -2.29
C GLY A 44 1.56 -3.15 -1.96
N LYS A 45 2.01 -2.30 -2.87
CA LYS A 45 3.10 -1.36 -2.61
C LYS A 45 2.52 -0.13 -1.95
N PHE A 46 2.76 0.01 -0.65
CA PHE A 46 2.33 1.17 0.12
C PHE A 46 3.34 2.31 -0.02
N ILE A 47 2.84 3.51 -0.23
CA ILE A 47 3.62 4.74 -0.39
C ILE A 47 3.10 5.79 0.58
N CYS A 48 4.00 6.32 1.42
CA CYS A 48 3.73 7.40 2.37
C CYS A 48 3.35 8.70 1.62
N GLU A 49 2.47 9.54 2.18
CA GLU A 49 2.04 10.80 1.56
C GLU A 49 3.24 11.70 1.21
N ASN A 50 4.25 11.69 2.08
CA ASN A 50 5.50 12.39 1.87
C ASN A 50 6.25 11.92 0.60
N CYS A 51 6.31 10.60 0.36
CA CYS A 51 6.91 10.06 -0.86
C CYS A 51 6.05 10.31 -2.09
N LYS A 52 4.72 10.25 -1.96
CA LYS A 52 3.81 10.63 -3.04
C LYS A 52 4.08 12.07 -3.49
N ASN A 53 4.12 13.01 -2.54
CA ASN A 53 4.34 14.42 -2.84
C ASN A 53 5.73 14.68 -3.44
N LYS A 54 6.76 13.97 -2.97
CA LYS A 54 8.13 14.07 -3.50
C LYS A 54 8.28 13.48 -4.91
N LEU A 55 7.50 12.44 -5.25
CA LEU A 55 7.50 11.79 -6.57
C LEU A 55 6.48 12.42 -7.54
N ASN A 56 5.63 13.33 -7.06
CA ASN A 56 4.57 14.01 -7.82
C ASN A 56 3.68 13.05 -8.62
N ILE A 57 3.24 11.96 -7.96
CA ILE A 57 2.45 10.86 -8.53
C ILE A 57 1.02 10.81 -7.99
#